data_AF-A0AAV4IEI5-F1
#
_entry.id   AF-A0AAV4IEI5-F1
#
_cell.length_a   1.000
_cell.length_b   1.000
_cell.length_c   1.000
_cell.angle_alpha   90.00
_cell.angle_beta   90.00
_cell.angle_gamma   90.00
#
_symmetry.space_group_name_H-M   'P 1'
#
loop_
_entity.id
_entity.type
_entity.pdbx_description
1 polymer ?
#
loop_
_entity_poly.entity_id
_entity_poly.type
_entity_poly.pdbx_seq_one_letter_code
_entity_poly.pdbx_strand_id
1 'polypeptide(L)'
;MVMVLLSLLLLLLLLLLLLLVVVVVVVVVVVVVVVMVVVVVVVVVVPSSISISTVVVVVVVVVVVVVVVVVVVVVVVVWRSVEVVAVGVVVVVVVVVVVVVVNNSSTVVIVPVVVVVIVVVVVVVVVVVVVVVVVLVVVVVRVLAIAVEVVVVVVVEVVVRAVAVVVVVVVVVVVVVVVVRVVAVAVVAVVVVVVVVVVVEVVVVVVVEVVEVVVGLVIVVVVVVVVVVVVVVVVVVVVIVAAAITLAKYHNSELDPSRSPEDFKEELFGKNKWCYFIVATTEADPSTIIAYMAFHRGYASWTGPILDFEDIYIDTRFRGRGITKRFWKLSLEMGLELGCKGVRIIVFDWNKSAKRIWESFGAVDLTRTQQEHLLYLDRASMEKFLRSKL
;
A
#
# COMPACT_ATOMS: atom_id res chain seq x y z
N MET A 1 -6.58 47.12 -31.75
CA MET A 1 -7.57 46.88 -32.82
C MET A 1 -8.91 47.56 -32.53
N VAL A 2 -9.58 47.28 -31.41
CA VAL A 2 -10.88 47.91 -31.05
C VAL A 2 -10.82 49.43 -30.99
N MET A 3 -9.81 50.00 -30.34
CA MET A 3 -9.63 51.47 -30.28
C MET A 3 -9.46 52.09 -31.67
N VAL A 4 -8.84 51.37 -32.63
CA VAL A 4 -8.67 51.86 -34.00
C VAL A 4 -10.00 51.87 -34.73
N LEU A 5 -10.80 50.81 -34.58
CA LEU A 5 -12.11 50.72 -35.22
C LEU A 5 -13.10 51.77 -34.66
N LEU A 6 -13.12 51.99 -33.34
CA LEU A 6 -13.91 53.05 -32.71
C LEU A 6 -13.51 54.44 -33.21
N SER A 7 -12.20 54.71 -33.33
CA SER A 7 -11.71 55.98 -33.87
C SER A 7 -12.09 56.18 -35.34
N LEU A 8 -12.02 55.13 -36.18
CA LEU A 8 -12.47 55.20 -37.57
C LEU A 8 -13.98 55.44 -37.69
N LEU A 9 -14.77 54.84 -36.81
CA LEU A 9 -16.22 54.97 -36.78
C LEU A 9 -16.65 56.36 -36.30
N LEU A 10 -15.93 56.93 -35.33
CA LEU A 10 -16.10 58.33 -34.90
C LEU A 10 -15.70 59.32 -36.00
N LEU A 11 -14.60 59.06 -36.72
CA LEU A 11 -14.19 59.84 -37.89
C LEU A 11 -15.27 59.84 -38.98
N LEU A 12 -15.83 58.68 -39.29
CA LEU A 12 -16.93 58.55 -40.26
C LEU A 12 -18.15 59.38 -39.86
N LEU A 13 -18.52 59.35 -38.57
CA LEU A 13 -19.63 60.15 -38.03
C LEU A 13 -19.38 61.65 -38.14
N LEU A 14 -18.15 62.10 -37.85
CA LEU A 14 -17.74 63.50 -38.03
C LEU A 14 -17.79 63.94 -39.50
N LEU A 15 -17.35 63.09 -40.43
CA LEU A 15 -17.43 63.35 -41.87
C LEU A 15 -18.88 63.47 -42.36
N LEU A 16 -19.77 62.63 -41.85
CA LEU A 16 -21.20 62.70 -42.17
C LEU A 16 -21.87 63.98 -41.62
N LEU A 17 -21.50 64.40 -40.40
CA LEU A 17 -21.93 65.68 -39.83
C LEU A 17 -21.44 66.87 -40.66
N LEU A 18 -20.17 66.84 -41.10
CA LEU A 18 -19.61 67.88 -41.97
C LEU A 18 -20.36 67.93 -43.31
N LEU A 19 -20.63 66.78 -43.93
CA LEU A 19 -21.40 66.69 -45.17
C LEU A 19 -22.80 67.29 -45.01
N LEU A 20 -23.48 67.04 -43.88
CA LEU A 20 -24.76 67.67 -43.55
C LEU A 20 -24.64 69.20 -43.54
N VAL A 21 -23.63 69.75 -42.85
CA VAL A 21 -23.42 71.21 -42.80
C VAL A 21 -23.26 71.77 -44.21
N VAL A 22 -22.48 71.10 -45.06
CA VAL A 22 -22.29 71.49 -46.46
C VAL A 22 -23.61 71.46 -47.22
N VAL A 23 -24.40 70.38 -47.10
CA VAL A 23 -25.71 70.27 -47.78
C VAL A 23 -26.67 71.38 -47.34
N VAL A 24 -26.75 71.66 -46.04
CA VAL A 24 -27.60 72.75 -45.50
C VAL A 24 -27.15 74.10 -46.06
N VAL A 25 -25.85 74.39 -46.06
CA VAL A 25 -25.32 75.64 -46.62
C VAL A 25 -25.63 75.75 -48.11
N VAL A 26 -25.42 74.69 -48.89
CA VAL A 26 -25.73 74.68 -50.34
C VAL A 26 -27.21 74.93 -50.57
N VAL A 27 -28.10 74.28 -49.82
CA VAL A 27 -29.56 74.48 -49.93
C VAL A 27 -29.92 75.94 -49.62
N VAL A 28 -29.39 76.51 -48.54
CA VAL A 28 -29.61 77.92 -48.18
C VAL A 28 -29.12 78.86 -49.29
N VAL A 29 -27.94 78.62 -49.84
CA VAL A 29 -27.39 79.42 -50.94
C VAL A 29 -28.27 79.32 -52.19
N VAL A 30 -28.67 78.11 -52.59
CA VAL A 30 -29.55 77.89 -53.75
C VAL A 30 -30.87 78.64 -53.56
N VAL A 31 -31.44 78.60 -52.36
CA VAL A 31 -32.66 79.32 -52.01
C VAL A 31 -32.48 80.84 -52.14
N VAL A 32 -31.40 81.39 -51.58
CA VAL A 32 -31.09 82.81 -51.68
C VAL A 32 -30.92 83.23 -53.15
N VAL A 33 -30.21 82.41 -53.95
CA VAL A 33 -30.01 82.66 -55.37
C VAL A 33 -31.32 82.58 -56.14
N VAL A 34 -32.16 81.56 -55.91
CA VAL A 34 -33.47 81.43 -56.56
C VAL A 34 -34.36 82.62 -56.20
N VAL A 35 -34.40 83.03 -54.94
CA VAL A 35 -35.14 84.22 -54.50
C VAL A 35 -34.62 85.47 -55.22
N MET A 36 -33.30 85.66 -55.29
CA MET A 36 -32.70 86.79 -56.03
C MET A 36 -33.06 86.75 -57.52
N VAL A 37 -32.93 85.60 -58.18
CA VAL A 37 -33.23 85.44 -59.61
C VAL A 37 -34.71 85.72 -59.87
N VAL A 38 -35.61 85.21 -59.03
CA VAL A 38 -37.06 85.49 -59.14
C VAL A 38 -37.32 86.99 -58.98
N VAL A 39 -36.71 87.64 -57.99
CA VAL A 39 -36.83 89.09 -57.79
C VAL A 39 -36.32 89.85 -59.03
N VAL A 40 -35.16 89.49 -59.56
CA VAL A 40 -34.56 90.14 -60.74
C VAL A 40 -35.40 89.90 -62.00
N VAL A 41 -35.87 88.68 -62.25
CA VAL A 41 -36.70 88.35 -63.43
C VAL A 41 -38.02 89.12 -63.39
N VAL A 42 -38.66 89.21 -62.21
CA VAL A 42 -39.89 90.00 -62.00
C VAL A 42 -39.65 91.49 -62.25
N VAL A 43 -38.48 92.02 -61.86
CA VAL A 43 -38.14 93.45 -61.99
C VAL A 43 -37.66 93.83 -63.39
N VAL A 44 -36.92 92.95 -64.08
CA VAL A 44 -36.15 93.31 -65.29
C VAL A 44 -36.75 92.77 -66.59
N VAL A 45 -37.29 91.55 -66.60
CA VAL A 45 -37.62 90.85 -67.86
C VAL A 45 -39.06 91.07 -68.30
N VAL A 46 -39.97 91.44 -67.40
CA VAL A 46 -41.38 91.61 -67.73
C VAL A 46 -41.56 92.90 -68.55
N PRO A 47 -41.82 92.81 -69.87
CA PRO A 47 -42.06 93.99 -70.69
C PRO A 47 -43.36 94.64 -70.21
N SER A 48 -43.43 95.98 -70.24
CA SER A 48 -44.62 96.76 -69.84
C SER A 48 -45.91 96.43 -70.64
N SER A 49 -45.86 95.51 -71.60
CA SER A 49 -46.96 95.03 -72.44
C SER A 49 -47.56 93.68 -72.01
N ILE A 50 -46.93 92.91 -71.10
CA ILE A 50 -47.49 91.66 -70.57
C ILE A 50 -48.06 91.94 -69.18
N SER A 51 -49.29 91.51 -68.91
CA SER A 51 -49.86 91.69 -67.58
C SER A 51 -49.00 90.93 -66.57
N ILE A 52 -48.52 91.64 -65.55
CA ILE A 52 -47.66 91.08 -64.49
C ILE A 52 -48.31 89.84 -63.87
N SER A 53 -49.65 89.75 -63.89
CA SER A 53 -50.43 88.60 -63.42
C SER A 53 -50.08 87.27 -64.10
N THR A 54 -49.86 87.25 -65.42
CA THR A 54 -49.69 86.01 -66.20
C THR A 54 -48.29 85.42 -66.01
N VAL A 55 -47.24 86.26 -66.01
CA VAL A 55 -45.85 85.83 -65.78
C VAL A 55 -45.70 85.28 -64.36
N VAL A 56 -46.32 85.96 -63.41
CA VAL A 56 -46.30 85.60 -61.99
C VAL A 56 -46.96 84.23 -61.76
N VAL A 57 -48.08 83.91 -62.42
CA VAL A 57 -48.71 82.58 -62.35
C VAL A 57 -47.81 81.48 -62.93
N VAL A 58 -47.17 81.70 -64.09
CA VAL A 58 -46.27 80.70 -64.69
C VAL A 58 -45.06 80.43 -63.80
N VAL A 59 -44.45 81.47 -63.21
CA VAL A 59 -43.34 81.32 -62.27
C VAL A 59 -43.76 80.55 -61.03
N VAL A 60 -44.95 80.84 -60.46
CA VAL A 60 -45.47 80.07 -59.31
C VAL A 60 -45.67 78.61 -59.67
N VAL A 61 -46.29 78.31 -60.82
CA VAL A 61 -46.54 76.92 -61.25
C VAL A 61 -45.22 76.17 -61.44
N VAL A 62 -44.24 76.77 -62.10
CA VAL A 62 -42.92 76.15 -62.30
C VAL A 62 -42.21 75.92 -60.97
N VAL A 63 -42.21 76.92 -60.07
CA VAL A 63 -41.61 76.78 -58.74
C VAL A 63 -42.32 75.66 -57.96
N VAL A 64 -43.64 75.61 -57.97
CA VAL A 64 -44.43 74.58 -57.25
C VAL A 64 -44.19 73.20 -57.83
N VAL A 65 -44.09 73.05 -59.15
CA VAL A 65 -43.73 71.76 -59.78
C VAL A 65 -42.32 71.33 -59.38
N VAL A 66 -41.34 72.24 -59.42
CA VAL A 66 -39.96 71.94 -58.98
C VAL A 66 -39.94 71.54 -57.51
N VAL A 67 -40.69 72.24 -56.66
CA VAL A 67 -40.86 71.90 -55.24
C VAL A 67 -41.46 70.51 -55.07
N VAL A 68 -42.55 70.19 -55.77
CA VAL A 68 -43.19 68.87 -55.71
C VAL A 68 -42.23 67.78 -56.17
N VAL A 69 -41.50 67.99 -57.26
CA VAL A 69 -40.50 67.02 -57.76
C VAL A 69 -39.37 66.83 -56.75
N VAL A 70 -38.83 67.91 -56.17
CA VAL A 70 -37.80 67.83 -55.13
C VAL A 70 -38.33 67.08 -53.92
N VAL A 71 -39.53 67.41 -53.43
CA VAL A 71 -40.12 66.72 -52.27
C VAL A 71 -40.40 65.24 -52.58
N VAL A 72 -40.88 64.89 -53.77
CA VAL A 72 -41.10 63.48 -54.17
C VAL A 72 -39.79 62.70 -54.25
N VAL A 73 -38.76 63.25 -54.89
CA VAL A 73 -37.43 62.60 -54.97
C VAL A 73 -36.86 62.40 -53.57
N VAL A 74 -36.99 63.42 -52.72
CA VAL A 74 -36.58 63.38 -51.31
C VAL A 74 -37.35 62.31 -50.55
N VAL A 75 -38.67 62.23 -50.71
CA VAL A 75 -39.51 61.19 -50.09
C VAL A 75 -39.10 59.79 -50.57
N VAL A 76 -38.84 59.59 -51.86
CA VAL A 76 -38.45 58.28 -52.40
C VAL A 76 -37.07 57.85 -51.88
N VAL A 77 -36.10 58.77 -51.82
CA VAL A 77 -34.75 58.49 -51.30
C VAL A 77 -34.80 58.18 -49.80
N VAL A 78 -35.64 58.90 -49.04
CA VAL A 78 -35.83 58.63 -47.60
C VAL A 78 -36.62 57.37 -47.37
N TRP A 79 -37.70 57.12 -48.13
CA TRP A 79 -38.52 55.92 -48.03
C TRP A 79 -37.71 54.65 -48.24
N ARG A 80 -36.74 54.68 -49.17
CA ARG A 80 -35.83 53.56 -49.40
C ARG A 80 -34.85 53.32 -48.24
N SER A 81 -34.69 54.30 -47.35
CA SER A 81 -33.71 54.30 -46.26
C SER A 81 -34.35 54.21 -44.85
N VAL A 82 -35.58 54.70 -44.70
CA VAL A 82 -36.30 54.88 -43.44
C VAL A 82 -37.79 54.72 -43.73
N GLU A 83 -38.41 53.67 -43.20
CA GLU A 83 -39.85 53.37 -43.36
C GLU A 83 -40.73 54.42 -42.65
N VAL A 84 -40.79 55.66 -43.13
CA VAL A 84 -41.52 56.76 -42.50
C VAL A 84 -42.64 57.28 -43.40
N VAL A 85 -43.88 57.13 -42.92
CA VAL A 85 -45.14 57.38 -43.66
C VAL A 85 -45.57 58.86 -43.68
N ALA A 86 -44.88 59.74 -42.96
CA ALA A 86 -45.45 61.05 -42.59
C ALA A 86 -45.28 62.21 -43.61
N VAL A 87 -44.59 62.03 -44.74
CA VAL A 87 -44.27 63.17 -45.63
C VAL A 87 -45.35 63.46 -46.69
N GLY A 88 -46.28 62.53 -46.93
CA GLY A 88 -47.37 62.70 -47.90
C GLY A 88 -48.36 63.83 -47.58
N VAL A 89 -48.49 64.21 -46.30
CA VAL A 89 -49.48 65.21 -45.85
C VAL A 89 -49.04 66.64 -46.17
N VAL A 90 -47.74 66.94 -46.13
CA VAL A 90 -47.22 68.30 -46.37
C VAL A 90 -47.36 68.71 -47.84
N VAL A 91 -47.20 67.76 -48.76
CA VAL A 91 -47.32 67.99 -50.21
C VAL A 91 -48.75 68.40 -50.60
N VAL A 92 -49.74 67.70 -50.03
CA VAL A 92 -51.15 68.00 -50.31
C VAL A 92 -51.53 69.39 -49.82
N VAL A 93 -51.04 69.79 -48.65
CA VAL A 93 -51.35 71.11 -48.08
C VAL A 93 -50.75 72.25 -48.93
N VAL A 94 -49.50 72.13 -49.39
CA VAL A 94 -48.87 73.17 -50.22
C VAL A 94 -49.55 73.30 -51.58
N VAL A 95 -49.88 72.18 -52.23
CA VAL A 95 -50.57 72.18 -53.53
C VAL A 95 -51.97 72.79 -53.40
N VAL A 96 -52.71 72.45 -52.34
CA VAL A 96 -54.05 73.01 -52.10
C VAL A 96 -53.98 74.51 -51.82
N VAL A 97 -53.03 74.99 -51.02
CA VAL A 97 -52.87 76.43 -50.73
C VAL A 97 -52.55 77.23 -52.00
N VAL A 98 -51.67 76.72 -52.87
CA VAL A 98 -51.34 77.38 -54.14
C VAL A 98 -52.55 77.43 -55.06
N VAL A 99 -53.29 76.33 -55.21
CA VAL A 99 -54.48 76.27 -56.07
C VAL A 99 -55.58 77.21 -55.56
N VAL A 100 -55.78 77.28 -54.25
CA VAL A 100 -56.80 78.17 -53.64
C VAL A 100 -56.43 79.65 -53.80
N VAL A 101 -55.14 80.02 -53.68
CA VAL A 101 -54.70 81.41 -53.89
C VAL A 101 -54.83 81.84 -55.36
N VAL A 102 -54.57 80.93 -56.31
CA VAL A 102 -54.70 81.20 -57.75
C VAL A 102 -56.17 81.37 -58.16
N ASN A 103 -57.11 80.65 -57.55
CA ASN A 103 -58.50 80.64 -58.00
C ASN A 103 -59.37 81.80 -57.46
N ASN A 104 -58.90 82.60 -56.50
CA ASN A 104 -59.75 83.53 -55.75
C ASN A 104 -59.41 85.03 -55.87
N SER A 105 -58.62 85.46 -56.85
CA SER A 105 -58.25 86.88 -56.98
C SER A 105 -58.36 87.43 -58.41
N SER A 106 -59.41 88.22 -58.67
CA SER A 106 -59.61 89.01 -59.90
C SER A 106 -58.73 90.28 -59.96
N THR A 107 -57.79 90.44 -59.04
CA THR A 107 -56.81 91.52 -58.99
C THR A 107 -55.48 90.95 -58.50
N VAL A 108 -54.59 90.64 -59.43
CA VAL A 108 -53.24 90.17 -59.08
C VAL A 108 -52.40 91.37 -58.65
N VAL A 109 -52.35 91.60 -57.34
CA VAL A 109 -51.35 92.46 -56.69
C VAL A 109 -50.04 91.67 -56.63
N ILE A 110 -48.91 92.29 -56.93
CA ILE A 110 -47.58 91.64 -57.02
C ILE A 110 -47.12 91.06 -55.66
N VAL A 111 -47.59 91.66 -54.56
CA VAL A 111 -47.21 91.33 -53.17
C VAL A 111 -47.63 89.91 -52.74
N PRO A 112 -48.89 89.44 -52.91
CA PRO A 112 -49.30 88.10 -52.48
C PRO A 112 -48.55 86.96 -53.17
N VAL A 113 -48.07 87.13 -54.40
CA VAL A 113 -47.41 86.02 -55.11
C VAL A 113 -45.94 85.84 -54.73
N VAL A 114 -45.22 86.95 -54.52
CA VAL A 114 -43.87 86.90 -53.95
C VAL A 114 -43.90 86.21 -52.58
N VAL A 115 -44.93 86.48 -51.78
CA VAL A 115 -45.15 85.80 -50.49
C VAL A 115 -45.37 84.30 -50.66
N VAL A 116 -46.18 83.85 -51.63
CA VAL A 116 -46.39 82.41 -51.90
C VAL A 116 -45.11 81.72 -52.33
N VAL A 117 -44.31 82.32 -53.22
CA VAL A 117 -43.02 81.74 -53.65
C VAL A 117 -42.06 81.62 -52.48
N ILE A 118 -41.95 82.65 -51.63
CA ILE A 118 -41.12 82.61 -50.42
C ILE A 118 -41.58 81.50 -49.47
N VAL A 119 -42.89 81.39 -49.21
CA VAL A 119 -43.45 80.35 -48.33
C VAL A 119 -43.15 78.95 -48.88
N VAL A 120 -43.34 78.73 -50.18
CA VAL A 120 -43.08 77.45 -50.85
C VAL A 120 -41.59 77.08 -50.74
N VAL A 121 -40.69 78.03 -51.03
CA VAL A 121 -39.24 77.81 -50.92
C VAL A 121 -38.84 77.53 -49.46
N VAL A 122 -39.37 78.26 -48.48
CA VAL A 122 -39.13 78.01 -47.05
C VAL A 122 -39.59 76.59 -46.67
N VAL A 123 -40.77 76.15 -47.14
CA VAL A 123 -41.27 74.80 -46.88
C VAL A 123 -40.34 73.73 -47.47
N VAL A 124 -39.81 73.91 -48.69
CA VAL A 124 -38.84 72.97 -49.26
C VAL A 124 -37.58 72.88 -48.43
N VAL A 125 -37.04 74.03 -48.00
CA VAL A 125 -35.85 74.07 -47.15
C VAL A 125 -36.11 73.32 -45.86
N VAL A 126 -37.24 73.57 -45.20
CA VAL A 126 -37.61 72.89 -43.96
C VAL A 126 -37.73 71.38 -44.20
N VAL A 127 -38.39 70.94 -45.27
CA VAL A 127 -38.52 69.51 -45.60
C VAL A 127 -37.17 68.86 -45.87
N VAL A 128 -36.30 69.50 -46.66
CA VAL A 128 -34.95 69.01 -46.94
C VAL A 128 -34.14 68.92 -45.66
N VAL A 129 -34.16 69.95 -44.81
CA VAL A 129 -33.46 69.94 -43.51
C VAL A 129 -33.96 68.81 -42.62
N VAL A 130 -35.28 68.65 -42.48
CA VAL A 130 -35.88 67.55 -41.69
C VAL A 130 -35.41 66.19 -42.21
N VAL A 131 -35.39 66.02 -43.53
CA VAL A 131 -34.96 64.77 -44.16
C VAL A 131 -33.50 64.48 -43.90
N VAL A 132 -32.60 65.45 -44.07
CA VAL A 132 -31.17 65.20 -43.82
C VAL A 132 -30.95 64.92 -42.33
N VAL A 133 -31.68 65.58 -41.43
CA VAL A 133 -31.65 65.27 -39.99
C VAL A 133 -32.12 63.83 -39.72
N VAL A 134 -33.23 63.38 -40.32
CA VAL A 134 -33.73 62.00 -40.14
C VAL A 134 -32.73 60.97 -40.69
N VAL A 135 -32.19 61.19 -41.89
CA VAL A 135 -31.17 60.31 -42.48
C VAL A 135 -29.93 60.27 -41.59
N LEU A 136 -29.48 61.41 -41.06
CA LEU A 136 -28.35 61.48 -40.15
C LEU A 136 -28.63 60.66 -38.88
N VAL A 137 -29.79 60.85 -38.23
CA VAL A 137 -30.17 60.10 -37.03
C VAL A 137 -30.15 58.60 -37.31
N VAL A 138 -30.70 58.15 -38.43
CA VAL A 138 -30.71 56.73 -38.80
C VAL A 138 -29.29 56.20 -39.02
N VAL A 139 -28.44 56.96 -39.71
CA VAL A 139 -27.03 56.58 -39.91
C VAL A 139 -26.31 56.52 -38.57
N VAL A 140 -26.47 57.52 -37.70
CA VAL A 140 -25.90 57.51 -36.35
C VAL A 140 -26.36 56.30 -35.55
N VAL A 141 -27.66 55.98 -35.54
CA VAL A 141 -28.20 54.81 -34.84
C VAL A 141 -27.62 53.52 -35.39
N ARG A 142 -27.53 53.34 -36.72
CA ARG A 142 -26.92 52.15 -37.32
C ARG A 142 -25.42 52.04 -37.01
N VAL A 143 -24.71 53.15 -37.08
CA VAL A 143 -23.29 53.23 -36.76
C VAL A 143 -23.03 52.87 -35.28
N LEU A 144 -23.87 53.38 -34.37
CA LEU A 144 -23.83 53.02 -32.95
C LEU A 144 -24.16 51.54 -32.73
N ALA A 145 -25.17 51.00 -33.42
CA ALA A 145 -25.52 49.58 -33.32
C ALA A 145 -24.36 48.67 -33.74
N ILE A 146 -23.70 48.98 -34.87
CA ILE A 146 -22.51 48.26 -35.33
C ILE A 146 -21.37 48.39 -34.32
N ALA A 147 -21.15 49.58 -33.77
CA ALA A 147 -20.11 49.80 -32.75
C ALA A 147 -20.37 48.94 -31.50
N VAL A 148 -21.62 48.88 -31.02
CA VAL A 148 -22.02 48.03 -29.89
C VAL A 148 -21.80 46.55 -30.23
N GLU A 149 -22.24 46.10 -31.40
CA GLU A 149 -22.07 44.70 -31.83
C GLU A 149 -20.60 44.30 -31.87
N VAL A 150 -19.73 45.14 -32.47
CA VAL A 150 -18.28 44.88 -32.49
C VAL A 150 -17.70 44.83 -31.08
N VAL A 151 -18.06 45.79 -30.21
CA VAL A 151 -17.57 45.80 -28.83
C VAL A 151 -18.01 44.52 -28.10
N VAL A 152 -19.26 44.11 -28.24
CA VAL A 152 -19.78 42.87 -27.63
C VAL A 152 -19.02 41.66 -28.14
N VAL A 153 -18.85 41.50 -29.45
CA VAL A 153 -18.13 40.35 -30.05
C VAL A 153 -16.70 40.29 -29.53
N VAL A 154 -15.98 41.42 -29.50
CA VAL A 154 -14.59 41.42 -29.03
C VAL A 154 -14.50 41.15 -27.53
N VAL A 155 -15.38 41.73 -26.72
CA VAL A 155 -15.42 41.45 -25.28
C VAL A 155 -15.70 39.97 -25.03
N VAL A 156 -16.69 39.40 -25.71
CA VAL A 156 -17.02 37.97 -25.61
C VAL A 156 -15.82 37.11 -26.02
N GLU A 157 -15.15 37.42 -27.13
CA GLU A 157 -13.97 36.67 -27.58
C GLU A 157 -12.82 36.72 -26.56
N VAL A 158 -12.54 37.90 -26.01
CA VAL A 158 -11.51 38.08 -24.97
C VAL A 158 -11.88 37.29 -23.71
N VAL A 159 -13.13 37.36 -23.26
CA VAL A 159 -13.63 36.62 -22.09
C VAL A 159 -13.53 35.12 -22.33
N VAL A 160 -13.98 34.61 -23.48
CA VAL A 160 -13.91 33.18 -23.81
C VAL A 160 -12.47 32.68 -23.83
N ARG A 161 -11.54 33.44 -24.43
CA ARG A 161 -10.11 33.09 -24.42
C ARG A 161 -9.54 33.08 -23.00
N ALA A 162 -9.89 34.08 -22.17
CA ALA A 162 -9.44 34.13 -20.79
C ALA A 162 -9.98 32.94 -19.97
N VAL A 163 -11.27 32.62 -20.11
CA VAL A 163 -11.89 31.46 -19.46
C VAL A 163 -11.23 30.16 -19.93
N ALA A 164 -10.95 30.00 -21.22
CA ALA A 164 -10.26 28.83 -21.75
C ALA A 164 -8.87 28.67 -21.12
N VAL A 165 -8.10 29.75 -20.99
CA VAL A 165 -6.79 29.73 -20.30
C VAL A 165 -6.95 29.31 -18.84
N VAL A 166 -7.92 29.87 -18.12
CA VAL A 166 -8.18 29.50 -16.71
C VAL A 166 -8.54 28.02 -16.60
N VAL A 167 -9.42 27.51 -17.48
CA VAL A 167 -9.80 26.09 -17.50
C VAL A 167 -8.58 25.21 -17.75
N VAL A 168 -7.73 25.54 -18.72
CA VAL A 168 -6.49 24.79 -18.99
C VAL A 168 -5.58 24.79 -17.77
N VAL A 169 -5.38 25.94 -17.12
CA VAL A 169 -4.55 26.04 -15.90
C VAL A 169 -5.13 25.17 -14.79
N VAL A 170 -6.45 25.23 -14.55
CA VAL A 170 -7.11 24.41 -13.52
C VAL A 170 -6.94 22.92 -13.83
N VAL A 171 -7.16 22.50 -15.07
CA VAL A 171 -6.97 21.11 -15.49
C VAL A 171 -5.53 20.67 -15.27
N VAL A 172 -4.54 21.48 -15.66
CA VAL A 172 -3.12 21.18 -15.43
C VAL A 172 -2.82 21.05 -13.93
N VAL A 173 -3.32 21.95 -13.10
CA VAL A 173 -3.13 21.87 -11.63
C VAL A 173 -3.76 20.61 -11.07
N VAL A 174 -4.98 20.26 -11.48
CA VAL A 174 -5.66 19.02 -11.04
C VAL A 174 -4.85 17.79 -11.46
N VAL A 175 -4.40 17.73 -12.71
CA VAL A 175 -3.56 16.63 -13.21
C VAL A 175 -2.28 16.51 -12.39
N VAL A 176 -1.58 17.62 -12.13
CA VAL A 176 -0.34 17.62 -11.33
C VAL A 176 -0.62 17.11 -9.91
N VAL A 177 -1.69 17.58 -9.26
CA VAL A 177 -2.06 17.13 -7.90
C VAL A 177 -2.37 15.63 -7.88
N VAL A 178 -3.12 15.13 -8.87
CA VAL A 178 -3.43 13.70 -9.00
C VAL A 178 -2.17 12.89 -9.21
N VAL A 179 -1.28 13.30 -10.12
CA VAL A 179 -0.01 12.61 -10.39
C VAL A 179 0.86 12.57 -9.14
N VAL A 180 1.02 13.70 -8.43
CA VAL A 180 1.79 13.75 -7.18
C VAL A 180 1.23 12.78 -6.13
N ARG A 181 -0.09 12.71 -5.97
CA ARG A 181 -0.73 11.76 -5.04
C ARG A 181 -0.50 10.31 -5.44
N VAL A 182 -0.64 9.98 -6.73
CA VAL A 182 -0.39 8.62 -7.25
C VAL A 182 1.06 8.21 -7.02
N VAL A 183 2.00 9.11 -7.33
CA VAL A 183 3.44 8.87 -7.10
C VAL A 183 3.73 8.68 -5.62
N ALA A 184 3.17 9.52 -4.74
CA ALA A 184 3.35 9.38 -3.30
C ALA A 184 2.86 8.02 -2.78
N VAL A 185 1.66 7.57 -3.21
CA VAL A 185 1.13 6.24 -2.85
C VAL A 185 2.03 5.12 -3.37
N ALA A 186 2.52 5.23 -4.61
CA ALA A 186 3.43 4.24 -5.18
C ALA A 186 4.76 4.17 -4.41
N VAL A 187 5.34 5.31 -4.03
CA VAL A 187 6.57 5.38 -3.22
C VAL A 187 6.34 4.71 -1.86
N VAL A 188 5.24 5.02 -1.17
CA VAL A 188 4.92 4.38 0.11
C VAL A 188 4.76 2.86 -0.06
N ALA A 189 4.07 2.40 -1.11
CA ALA A 189 3.93 0.97 -1.38
C ALA A 189 5.29 0.29 -1.61
N VAL A 190 6.18 0.90 -2.39
CA VAL A 190 7.54 0.38 -2.60
C VAL A 190 8.32 0.32 -1.30
N VAL A 191 8.28 1.37 -0.48
CA VAL A 191 8.94 1.40 0.84
C VAL A 191 8.43 0.28 1.73
N VAL A 192 7.11 0.06 1.78
CA VAL A 192 6.51 -1.04 2.57
C VAL A 192 7.02 -2.39 2.09
N VAL A 193 7.05 -2.64 0.77
CA VAL A 193 7.57 -3.89 0.21
C VAL A 193 9.04 -4.09 0.59
N VAL A 194 9.88 -3.06 0.45
CA VAL A 194 11.31 -3.13 0.82
C VAL A 194 11.47 -3.45 2.31
N VAL A 195 10.72 -2.77 3.18
CA VAL A 195 10.76 -3.03 4.62
C VAL A 195 10.35 -4.47 4.94
N VAL A 196 9.28 -4.98 4.31
CA VAL A 196 8.84 -6.37 4.51
C VAL A 196 9.92 -7.36 4.06
N VAL A 197 10.55 -7.15 2.91
CA VAL A 197 11.64 -8.02 2.42
C VAL A 197 12.81 -8.03 3.39
N VAL A 198 13.26 -6.86 3.85
CA VAL A 198 14.35 -6.75 4.83
C VAL A 198 14.00 -7.44 6.14
N VAL A 199 12.78 -7.26 6.65
CA VAL A 199 12.33 -7.94 7.87
C VAL A 199 12.34 -9.46 7.69
N VAL A 200 11.85 -9.96 6.56
CA VAL A 200 11.85 -11.41 6.26
C VAL A 200 13.28 -11.94 6.20
N GLU A 201 14.19 -11.26 5.51
CA GLU A 201 15.61 -11.66 5.45
C GLU A 201 16.24 -11.72 6.85
N VAL A 202 16.05 -10.69 7.68
CA VAL A 202 16.57 -10.66 9.05
C VAL A 202 15.99 -11.81 9.88
N VAL A 203 14.68 -12.07 9.78
CA VAL A 203 14.04 -13.18 10.50
C VAL A 203 14.62 -14.52 10.05
N VAL A 204 14.84 -14.73 8.76
CA VAL A 204 15.44 -15.97 8.24
C VAL A 204 16.85 -16.17 8.80
N VAL A 205 17.70 -15.13 8.78
CA VAL A 205 19.07 -15.22 9.34
C VAL A 205 19.04 -15.58 10.82
N VAL A 206 18.21 -14.91 11.62
CA VAL A 206 18.08 -15.18 13.05
C VAL A 206 17.60 -16.61 13.31
N VAL A 207 16.61 -17.09 12.54
CA VAL A 207 16.10 -18.46 12.68
C VAL A 207 17.18 -19.48 12.36
N VAL A 208 17.97 -19.27 11.29
CA VAL A 208 19.08 -20.17 10.92
C VAL A 208 20.13 -20.22 12.02
N GLU A 209 20.56 -19.07 12.56
CA GLU A 209 21.54 -19.02 13.66
C GLU A 209 21.02 -19.75 14.91
N VAL A 210 19.75 -19.54 15.28
CA VAL A 210 19.14 -20.24 16.42
C VAL A 210 19.11 -21.76 16.17
N VAL A 211 18.76 -22.20 14.96
CA VAL A 211 18.75 -23.63 14.62
C VAL A 211 20.16 -24.22 14.70
N GLU A 212 21.19 -23.54 14.21
CA GLU A 212 22.57 -24.00 14.31
C GLU A 212 23.01 -24.16 15.77
N VAL A 213 22.68 -23.19 16.64
CA VAL A 213 22.99 -23.27 18.08
C VAL A 213 22.26 -24.45 18.73
N VAL A 214 20.97 -24.65 18.42
CA VAL A 214 20.18 -25.76 18.97
C VAL A 214 20.72 -27.11 18.51
N VAL A 215 21.04 -27.25 17.22
CA VAL A 215 21.64 -28.47 16.67
C VAL A 215 23.00 -28.73 17.32
N GLY A 216 23.84 -27.70 17.47
CA GLY A 216 25.11 -27.80 18.19
C GLY A 216 24.95 -28.30 19.62
N LEU A 217 23.98 -27.74 20.36
CA LEU A 217 23.67 -28.17 21.72
C LEU A 217 23.21 -29.63 21.78
N VAL A 218 22.33 -30.05 20.88
CA VAL A 218 21.86 -31.44 20.79
C VAL A 218 23.02 -32.39 20.52
N ILE A 219 23.92 -32.04 19.60
CA ILE A 219 25.11 -32.84 19.31
C ILE A 219 25.98 -32.97 20.56
N VAL A 220 26.24 -31.88 21.28
CA VAL A 220 27.02 -31.90 22.53
C VAL A 220 26.38 -32.83 23.56
N VAL A 221 25.06 -32.73 23.77
CA VAL A 221 24.34 -33.59 24.71
C VAL A 221 24.46 -35.06 24.31
N VAL A 222 24.27 -35.39 23.03
CA VAL A 222 24.39 -36.77 22.53
C VAL A 222 25.81 -37.29 22.74
N VAL A 223 26.83 -36.50 22.41
CA VAL A 223 28.24 -36.88 22.62
C VAL A 223 28.52 -37.14 24.09
N VAL A 224 28.07 -36.25 25.00
CA VAL A 224 28.24 -36.43 26.44
C VAL A 224 27.58 -37.72 26.92
N VAL A 225 26.34 -37.98 26.50
CA VAL A 225 25.62 -39.22 26.87
C VAL A 225 26.37 -40.46 26.37
N VAL A 226 26.83 -40.45 25.11
CA VAL A 226 27.59 -41.57 24.54
C VAL A 226 28.89 -41.79 25.30
N VAL A 227 29.65 -40.73 25.60
CA VAL A 227 30.89 -40.82 26.37
C VAL A 227 30.64 -41.39 27.76
N VAL A 228 29.62 -40.90 28.46
CA VAL A 228 29.24 -41.40 29.79
C VAL A 228 28.88 -42.89 29.73
N VAL A 229 28.07 -43.31 28.76
CA VAL A 229 27.69 -44.73 28.59
C VAL A 229 28.92 -45.59 28.32
N VAL A 230 29.80 -45.17 27.40
CA VAL A 230 31.03 -45.91 27.07
C VAL A 230 31.93 -46.02 28.31
N VAL A 231 32.14 -44.94 29.05
CA VAL A 231 32.95 -44.95 30.27
C VAL A 231 32.37 -45.91 31.30
N VAL A 232 31.05 -45.85 31.55
CA VAL A 232 30.38 -46.76 32.48
C VAL A 232 30.55 -48.22 32.06
N VAL A 233 30.33 -48.54 30.79
CA VAL A 233 30.48 -49.91 30.27
C VAL A 233 31.92 -50.40 30.41
N VAL A 234 32.91 -49.58 30.04
CA VAL A 234 34.33 -49.93 30.15
C VAL A 234 34.71 -50.17 31.61
N VAL A 235 34.32 -49.28 32.52
CA VAL A 235 34.61 -49.44 33.96
C VAL A 235 34.00 -50.74 34.50
N VAL A 236 32.74 -51.02 34.17
CA VAL A 236 32.07 -52.26 34.59
C VAL A 236 32.81 -53.48 34.07
N VAL A 237 33.16 -53.52 32.78
CA VAL A 237 33.87 -54.66 32.18
C VAL A 237 35.25 -54.86 32.81
N VAL A 238 36.02 -53.78 33.02
CA VAL A 238 37.35 -53.85 33.63
C VAL A 238 37.28 -54.41 35.05
N VAL A 239 36.33 -53.92 35.86
CA VAL A 239 36.13 -54.42 37.24
C VAL A 239 35.78 -55.90 37.24
N ILE A 240 34.91 -56.33 36.34
CA ILE A 240 34.52 -57.74 36.20
C ILE A 240 35.71 -58.62 35.85
N VAL A 241 36.48 -58.25 34.83
CA VAL A 241 37.65 -59.03 34.37
C VAL A 241 38.72 -59.07 35.46
N ALA A 242 38.97 -57.96 36.13
CA ALA A 242 39.87 -57.92 37.27
C ALA A 242 39.40 -58.85 38.41
N ALA A 243 38.09 -58.96 38.64
CA ALA A 243 37.52 -59.84 39.68
C ALA A 243 37.78 -61.30 39.34
N ALA A 244 37.50 -61.68 38.09
CA ALA A 244 37.71 -63.03 37.58
C ALA A 244 39.20 -63.45 37.61
N ILE A 245 40.12 -62.56 37.22
CA ILE A 245 41.56 -62.85 37.27
C ILE A 245 42.06 -62.98 38.71
N THR A 246 41.57 -62.13 39.63
CA THR A 246 41.94 -62.19 41.04
C THR A 246 41.45 -63.49 41.68
N LEU A 247 40.23 -63.93 41.34
CA LEU A 247 39.70 -65.24 41.72
C LEU A 247 40.60 -66.39 41.23
N ALA A 248 40.98 -66.36 39.95
CA ALA A 248 41.82 -67.40 39.34
C ALA A 248 43.22 -67.52 39.97
N LYS A 249 43.87 -66.40 40.29
CA LYS A 249 45.22 -66.39 40.88
C LYS A 249 45.27 -66.87 42.33
N TYR A 250 44.22 -66.59 43.11
CA TYR A 250 44.22 -66.93 44.52
C TYR A 250 44.01 -68.44 44.76
N HIS A 251 43.24 -69.11 43.90
CA HIS A 251 42.95 -70.52 44.11
C HIS A 251 44.16 -71.44 43.93
N ASN A 252 45.18 -71.10 43.12
CA ASN A 252 46.46 -71.82 42.91
C ASN A 252 46.45 -73.38 42.93
N SER A 253 45.28 -73.99 42.82
CA SER A 253 44.95 -75.40 42.76
C SER A 253 43.53 -75.46 42.19
N GLU A 254 43.34 -76.18 41.08
CA GLU A 254 42.03 -76.70 40.63
C GLU A 254 41.04 -75.75 39.91
N LEU A 255 41.51 -74.75 39.15
CA LEU A 255 40.67 -74.36 38.00
C LEU A 255 40.70 -75.52 37.01
N ASP A 256 39.54 -76.15 36.77
CA ASP A 256 39.38 -77.13 35.70
C ASP A 256 39.86 -76.47 34.38
N PRO A 257 40.91 -77.00 33.74
CA PRO A 257 41.46 -76.43 32.52
C PRO A 257 40.47 -76.41 31.34
N SER A 258 39.29 -77.01 31.48
CA SER A 258 38.21 -76.94 30.50
C SER A 258 37.35 -75.66 30.54
N ARG A 259 37.52 -74.76 31.52
CA ARG A 259 36.72 -73.52 31.63
C ARG A 259 37.32 -72.34 30.87
N SER A 260 36.54 -71.69 30.00
CA SER A 260 36.96 -70.48 29.28
C SER A 260 36.52 -69.18 29.98
N PRO A 261 37.23 -68.06 29.79
CA PRO A 261 36.78 -66.73 30.25
C PRO A 261 35.40 -66.33 29.73
N GLU A 262 35.02 -66.81 28.54
CA GLU A 262 33.72 -66.59 27.92
C GLU A 262 32.59 -67.30 28.68
N ASP A 263 32.82 -68.52 29.19
CA ASP A 263 31.85 -69.24 30.02
C ASP A 263 31.56 -68.47 31.32
N PHE A 264 32.61 -67.94 31.96
CA PHE A 264 32.46 -67.09 33.14
C PHE A 264 31.67 -65.82 32.85
N LYS A 265 31.86 -65.20 31.68
CA LYS A 265 31.13 -63.99 31.30
C LYS A 265 29.63 -64.27 31.14
N GLU A 266 29.26 -65.36 30.47
CA GLU A 266 27.86 -65.72 30.26
C GLU A 266 27.19 -66.18 31.56
N GLU A 267 27.87 -66.98 32.39
CA GLU A 267 27.30 -67.49 33.64
C GLU A 267 27.07 -66.39 34.70
N LEU A 268 27.91 -65.34 34.69
CA LEU A 268 27.87 -64.26 35.68
C LEU A 268 27.10 -63.02 35.20
N PHE A 269 27.13 -62.72 33.89
CA PHE A 269 26.57 -61.50 33.32
C PHE A 269 25.54 -61.74 32.21
N GLY A 270 25.37 -62.99 31.77
CA GLY A 270 24.33 -63.38 30.83
C GLY A 270 22.94 -63.31 31.45
N LYS A 271 21.95 -63.74 30.66
CA LYS A 271 20.53 -63.63 31.03
C LYS A 271 20.17 -64.48 32.26
N ASN A 272 20.82 -65.63 32.43
CA ASN A 272 20.59 -66.58 33.52
C ASN A 272 21.80 -66.58 34.47
N LYS A 273 21.84 -65.60 35.38
CA LYS A 273 22.95 -65.42 36.32
C LYS A 273 22.97 -66.55 37.35
N TRP A 274 24.07 -67.30 37.38
CA TRP A 274 24.27 -68.40 38.33
C TRP A 274 24.79 -67.93 39.69
N CYS A 275 25.58 -66.84 39.72
CA CYS A 275 26.23 -66.35 40.93
C CYS A 275 26.31 -64.82 40.95
N TYR A 276 26.33 -64.25 42.16
CA TYR A 276 26.48 -62.82 42.44
C TYR A 276 27.81 -62.57 43.15
N PHE A 277 28.43 -61.43 42.86
CA PHE A 277 29.70 -61.02 43.46
C PHE A 277 29.58 -59.65 44.12
N ILE A 278 30.12 -59.53 45.32
CA ILE A 278 30.46 -58.24 45.94
C ILE A 278 31.98 -58.14 45.95
N VAL A 279 32.53 -57.07 45.38
CA VAL A 279 33.98 -56.81 45.32
C VAL A 279 34.36 -55.62 46.18
N ALA A 280 35.57 -55.62 46.74
CA ALA A 280 36.17 -54.46 47.38
C ALA A 280 37.42 -54.05 46.60
N THR A 281 37.54 -52.75 46.39
CA THR A 281 38.69 -52.09 45.74
C THR A 281 39.28 -51.05 46.69
N THR A 282 40.40 -50.46 46.31
CA THR A 282 40.97 -49.32 47.04
C THR A 282 40.57 -48.01 46.37
N GLU A 283 40.45 -46.93 47.14
CA GLU A 283 40.19 -45.59 46.56
C GLU A 283 41.33 -45.14 45.63
N ALA A 284 42.58 -45.50 45.98
CA ALA A 284 43.77 -45.15 45.21
C ALA A 284 43.88 -45.91 43.87
N ASP A 285 43.34 -47.12 43.81
CA ASP A 285 43.26 -47.93 42.61
C ASP A 285 41.95 -48.72 42.58
N PRO A 286 40.89 -48.15 41.98
CA PRO A 286 39.60 -48.81 41.81
C PRO A 286 39.64 -50.00 40.85
N SER A 287 40.70 -50.13 40.04
CA SER A 287 40.86 -51.25 39.09
C SER A 287 41.42 -52.50 39.76
N THR A 288 42.08 -52.35 40.91
CA THR A 288 42.59 -53.47 41.70
C THR A 288 41.57 -53.94 42.72
N ILE A 289 41.13 -55.18 42.56
CA ILE A 289 40.26 -55.87 43.53
C ILE A 289 41.12 -56.47 44.64
N ILE A 290 40.82 -56.08 45.87
CA ILE A 290 41.54 -56.50 47.08
C ILE A 290 40.78 -57.57 47.86
N ALA A 291 39.48 -57.75 47.59
CA ALA A 291 38.65 -58.79 48.18
C ALA A 291 37.38 -59.03 47.35
N TYR A 292 36.80 -60.22 47.45
CA TYR A 292 35.47 -60.52 46.91
C TYR A 292 34.68 -61.47 47.80
N MET A 293 33.38 -61.52 47.58
CA MET A 293 32.46 -62.50 48.14
C MET A 293 31.50 -62.96 47.04
N ALA A 294 31.40 -64.27 46.84
CA ALA A 294 30.56 -64.93 45.86
C ALA A 294 29.41 -65.65 46.55
N PHE A 295 28.18 -65.47 46.06
CA PHE A 295 27.00 -66.14 46.59
C PHE A 295 25.95 -66.31 45.49
N HIS A 296 25.09 -67.30 45.66
CA HIS A 296 23.96 -67.55 44.78
C HIS A 296 22.66 -67.70 45.58
N ARG A 297 21.54 -67.69 44.86
CA ARG A 297 20.25 -67.97 45.49
C ARG A 297 20.11 -69.46 45.67
N GLY A 298 19.75 -69.85 46.88
CA GLY A 298 19.38 -71.21 47.23
C GLY A 298 17.89 -71.29 47.59
N TYR A 299 17.41 -72.51 47.76
CA TYR A 299 16.10 -72.79 48.33
C TYR A 299 16.22 -73.95 49.30
N ALA A 300 15.64 -73.78 50.49
CA ALA A 300 15.53 -74.84 51.48
C ALA A 300 14.04 -75.15 51.67
N SER A 301 13.64 -76.41 51.46
CA SER A 301 12.21 -76.80 51.44
C SER A 301 11.42 -76.41 52.70
N TRP A 302 12.10 -76.31 53.85
CA TRP A 302 11.48 -75.98 55.13
C TRP A 302 11.43 -74.48 55.44
N THR A 303 12.36 -73.68 54.90
CA THR A 303 12.52 -72.25 55.24
C THR A 303 12.31 -71.32 54.06
N GLY A 304 12.25 -71.84 52.83
CA GLY A 304 12.06 -71.09 51.61
C GLY A 304 13.37 -70.56 51.00
N PRO A 305 13.33 -69.40 50.33
CA PRO A 305 14.51 -68.80 49.70
C PRO A 305 15.61 -68.51 50.71
N ILE A 306 16.86 -68.78 50.35
CA ILE A 306 18.04 -68.50 51.17
C ILE A 306 19.17 -68.02 50.27
N LEU A 307 20.24 -67.50 50.86
CA LEU A 307 21.51 -67.30 50.15
C LEU A 307 22.45 -68.46 50.46
N ASP A 308 23.11 -68.97 49.43
CA ASP A 308 24.19 -69.93 49.54
C ASP A 308 25.49 -69.21 49.19
N PHE A 309 26.43 -69.17 50.13
CA PHE A 309 27.71 -68.50 49.94
C PHE A 309 28.72 -69.51 49.44
N GLU A 310 29.31 -69.18 48.29
CA GLU A 310 30.25 -70.05 47.61
C GLU A 310 31.68 -69.79 48.08
N ASP A 311 32.10 -68.52 48.06
CA ASP A 311 33.49 -68.20 48.35
C ASP A 311 33.65 -66.78 48.93
N ILE A 312 34.68 -66.61 49.76
CA ILE A 312 35.12 -65.32 50.24
C ILE A 312 36.64 -65.26 50.24
N TYR A 313 37.16 -64.20 49.62
CA TYR A 313 38.58 -63.94 49.61
C TYR A 313 38.89 -62.51 50.02
N ILE A 314 39.95 -62.35 50.80
CA ILE A 314 40.56 -61.07 51.13
C ILE A 314 42.07 -61.22 51.00
N ASP A 315 42.69 -60.35 50.21
CA ASP A 315 44.14 -60.23 50.07
C ASP A 315 44.79 -60.08 51.45
N THR A 316 45.87 -60.83 51.67
CA THR A 316 46.52 -60.94 52.98
C THR A 316 46.93 -59.59 53.56
N ARG A 317 47.27 -58.61 52.72
CA ARG A 317 47.66 -57.23 53.11
C ARG A 317 46.50 -56.39 53.64
N PHE A 318 45.26 -56.80 53.32
CA PHE A 318 44.03 -56.10 53.66
C PHE A 318 43.17 -56.84 54.69
N ARG A 319 43.60 -58.01 55.17
CA ARG A 319 42.95 -58.74 56.28
C ARG A 319 42.99 -57.94 57.58
N GLY A 320 42.06 -58.23 58.48
CA GLY A 320 41.94 -57.54 59.77
C GLY A 320 41.28 -56.15 59.70
N ARG A 321 40.94 -55.63 58.51
CA ARG A 321 40.31 -54.32 58.31
C ARG A 321 38.78 -54.33 58.33
N GLY A 322 38.16 -55.43 58.79
CA GLY A 322 36.70 -55.56 58.86
C GLY A 322 35.99 -55.80 57.52
N ILE A 323 36.72 -56.09 56.43
CA ILE A 323 36.15 -56.31 55.08
C ILE A 323 35.12 -57.44 55.09
N THR A 324 35.41 -58.58 55.73
CA THR A 324 34.46 -59.70 55.88
C THR A 324 33.13 -59.25 56.48
N LYS A 325 33.18 -58.45 57.55
CA LYS A 325 31.98 -57.94 58.23
C LYS A 325 31.15 -57.02 57.31
N ARG A 326 31.83 -56.26 56.45
CA ARG A 326 31.17 -55.36 55.49
C ARG A 326 30.51 -56.12 54.34
N PHE A 327 31.21 -57.11 53.78
CA PHE A 327 30.62 -58.02 52.80
C PHE A 327 29.44 -58.79 53.38
N TRP A 328 29.56 -59.28 54.61
CA TRP A 328 28.47 -59.97 55.32
C TRP A 328 27.25 -59.08 55.49
N LYS A 329 27.40 -57.81 55.89
CA LYS A 329 26.27 -56.87 55.98
C LYS A 329 25.58 -56.64 54.62
N LEU A 330 26.35 -56.31 53.59
CA LEU A 330 25.82 -56.02 52.25
C LEU A 330 25.07 -57.21 51.64
N SER A 331 25.62 -58.41 51.80
CA SER A 331 24.98 -59.64 51.31
C SER A 331 23.73 -60.00 52.10
N LEU A 332 23.72 -59.80 53.43
CA LEU A 332 22.50 -59.99 54.23
C LEU A 332 21.41 -58.96 53.92
N GLU A 333 21.76 -57.68 53.73
CA GLU A 333 20.82 -56.64 53.29
C GLU A 333 20.17 -57.04 51.96
N MET A 334 20.98 -57.43 50.97
CA MET A 334 20.48 -57.94 49.69
C MET A 334 19.61 -59.20 49.86
N GLY A 335 20.03 -60.15 50.70
CA GLY A 335 19.26 -61.36 50.97
C GLY A 335 17.87 -61.05 51.54
N LEU A 336 17.80 -60.13 52.50
CA LEU A 336 16.55 -59.70 53.12
C LEU A 336 15.64 -58.97 52.11
N GLU A 337 16.18 -58.09 51.27
CA GLU A 337 15.43 -57.44 50.18
C GLU A 337 14.85 -58.45 49.19
N LEU A 338 15.58 -59.54 48.95
CA LEU A 338 15.15 -60.64 48.08
C LEU A 338 14.20 -61.64 48.78
N GLY A 339 13.83 -61.38 50.04
CA GLY A 339 12.92 -62.22 50.82
C GLY A 339 13.56 -63.50 51.36
N CYS A 340 14.88 -63.61 51.35
CA CYS A 340 15.60 -64.77 51.88
C CYS A 340 15.42 -64.91 53.40
N LYS A 341 15.34 -66.14 53.87
CA LYS A 341 15.06 -66.51 55.28
C LYS A 341 16.27 -67.05 56.02
N GLY A 342 17.40 -67.19 55.34
CA GLY A 342 18.62 -67.72 55.92
C GLY A 342 19.80 -67.64 54.94
N VAL A 343 20.98 -67.99 55.47
CA VAL A 343 22.21 -68.08 54.70
C VAL A 343 22.92 -69.37 55.05
N ARG A 344 23.45 -70.10 54.06
CA ARG A 344 24.36 -71.22 54.26
C ARG A 344 25.76 -70.90 53.77
N ILE A 345 26.74 -71.43 54.49
CA ILE A 345 28.16 -71.31 54.17
C ILE A 345 28.80 -72.64 54.48
N ILE A 346 29.71 -73.09 53.59
CA ILE A 346 30.54 -74.26 53.84
C ILE A 346 31.90 -73.79 54.34
N VAL A 347 32.39 -74.39 55.42
CA VAL A 347 33.69 -74.06 56.00
C VAL A 347 34.50 -75.34 56.11
N PHE A 348 35.69 -75.35 55.51
CA PHE A 348 36.61 -76.49 55.65
C PHE A 348 37.08 -76.64 57.10
N ASP A 349 37.20 -77.90 57.57
CA ASP A 349 37.53 -78.22 58.97
C ASP A 349 38.86 -77.62 59.44
N TRP A 350 39.85 -77.55 58.54
CA TRP A 350 41.14 -76.93 58.83
C TRP A 350 41.03 -75.42 59.10
N ASN A 351 39.99 -74.74 58.59
CA ASN A 351 39.82 -73.30 58.67
C ASN A 351 39.10 -72.86 59.95
N LYS A 352 39.71 -73.19 61.09
CA LYS A 352 39.22 -72.82 62.43
C LYS A 352 39.03 -71.31 62.61
N SER A 353 39.78 -70.49 61.87
CA SER A 353 39.68 -69.04 61.90
C SER A 353 38.35 -68.57 61.29
N ALA A 354 38.03 -69.01 60.07
CA ALA A 354 36.77 -68.67 59.43
C ALA A 354 35.57 -69.19 60.24
N LYS A 355 35.64 -70.42 60.77
CA LYS A 355 34.58 -71.00 61.60
C LYS A 355 34.22 -70.09 62.78
N ARG A 356 35.22 -69.62 63.54
CA ARG A 356 35.01 -68.69 64.66
C ARG A 356 34.40 -67.35 64.24
N ILE A 357 34.79 -66.84 63.07
CA ILE A 357 34.24 -65.58 62.54
C ILE A 357 32.75 -65.75 62.24
N TRP A 358 32.37 -66.81 61.52
CA TRP A 358 30.96 -67.05 61.19
C TRP A 358 30.11 -67.34 62.43
N GLU A 359 30.62 -68.13 63.38
CA GLU A 359 29.96 -68.35 64.67
C GLU A 359 29.80 -67.02 65.44
N SER A 360 30.79 -66.13 65.40
CA SER A 360 30.67 -64.79 66.01
C SER A 360 29.62 -63.89 65.34
N PHE A 361 29.21 -64.21 64.11
CA PHE A 361 28.12 -63.55 63.39
C PHE A 361 26.77 -64.25 63.58
N GLY A 362 26.70 -65.28 64.43
CA GLY A 362 25.48 -66.03 64.74
C GLY A 362 25.26 -67.27 63.88
N ALA A 363 26.24 -67.70 63.07
CA ALA A 363 26.12 -68.95 62.33
C ALA A 363 26.20 -70.18 63.26
N VAL A 364 25.45 -71.23 62.92
CA VAL A 364 25.43 -72.50 63.66
C VAL A 364 26.00 -73.60 62.77
N ASP A 365 26.87 -74.43 63.36
CA ASP A 365 27.45 -75.60 62.68
C ASP A 365 26.39 -76.71 62.52
N LEU A 366 25.86 -76.84 61.29
CA LEU A 366 24.82 -77.82 60.97
C LEU A 366 25.34 -79.26 60.94
N THR A 367 26.61 -79.49 60.58
CA THR A 367 27.23 -80.83 60.68
C THR A 367 27.21 -81.32 62.12
N ARG A 368 27.52 -80.45 63.08
CA ARG A 368 27.53 -80.81 64.52
C ARG A 368 26.12 -80.88 65.12
N THR A 369 25.23 -79.98 64.74
CA THR A 369 23.92 -79.84 65.41
C THR A 369 22.80 -80.65 64.78
N GLN A 370 22.84 -80.81 63.46
CA GLN A 370 21.79 -81.48 62.67
C GLN A 370 22.30 -82.73 61.96
N GLN A 371 23.60 -83.05 62.08
CA GLN A 371 24.22 -84.21 61.44
C GLN A 371 24.10 -84.19 59.91
N GLU A 372 24.04 -82.98 59.33
CA GLU A 372 24.01 -82.80 57.87
C GLU A 372 25.41 -83.00 57.26
N HIS A 373 25.45 -83.72 56.14
CA HIS A 373 26.67 -83.96 55.37
C HIS A 373 26.52 -83.40 53.95
N LEU A 374 27.51 -82.62 53.51
CA LEU A 374 27.61 -82.19 52.12
C LEU A 374 28.12 -83.35 51.26
N LEU A 375 27.29 -83.79 50.32
CA LEU A 375 27.63 -84.80 49.32
C LEU A 375 27.78 -84.10 47.97
N TYR A 376 28.85 -84.42 47.23
CA TYR A 376 29.10 -83.88 45.90
C TYR A 376 29.18 -85.01 44.88
N LEU A 377 28.42 -84.88 43.80
CA LEU A 377 28.45 -85.80 42.67
C LEU A 377 29.01 -85.04 41.46
N ASP A 378 30.21 -85.41 41.03
CA ASP A 378 30.84 -84.77 39.88
C ASP A 378 30.11 -85.12 38.56
N ARG A 379 30.48 -84.41 37.49
CA ARG A 379 29.88 -84.61 36.16
C ARG A 379 29.97 -86.06 35.69
N ALA A 380 31.15 -86.67 35.81
CA ALA A 380 31.37 -88.03 35.36
C ALA A 380 30.47 -89.04 36.10
N SER A 381 30.30 -88.86 37.40
CA SER A 381 29.45 -89.71 38.23
C SER A 381 27.96 -89.48 37.96
N MET A 382 27.54 -88.23 37.72
CA MET A 382 26.17 -87.92 37.26
C MET A 382 25.85 -88.64 35.95
N GLU A 383 26.72 -88.49 34.95
CA GLU A 383 26.54 -89.13 33.64
C GLU A 383 26.57 -90.66 33.74
N LYS A 384 27.44 -91.20 34.58
CA LYS A 384 27.50 -92.64 34.85
C LYS A 384 26.21 -93.15 35.48
N PHE A 385 25.65 -92.42 36.45
CA PHE A 385 24.40 -92.78 37.10
C PHE A 385 23.24 -92.79 36.11
N LEU A 386 23.13 -91.77 35.25
CA LEU A 386 22.08 -91.70 34.21
C LEU A 386 22.14 -92.85 33.19
N ARG A 387 23.32 -93.45 33.00
CA ARG A 387 23.50 -94.63 32.12
C ARG A 387 23.14 -95.95 32.80
N SER A 388 22.92 -95.98 34.11
CA SER A 388 22.54 -97.18 34.83
C SER A 388 21.06 -97.53 34.60
N LYS A 389 20.73 -98.82 34.55
CA LYS A 389 19.33 -99.26 34.45
C LYS A 389 18.67 -99.13 35.83
N LEU A 390 17.45 -98.60 35.84
CA LEU A 390 16.61 -98.41 37.04
C LEU A 390 16.26 -99.73 37.74
#